data_AF-A0A972C486-F1
#
_entry.id   AF-A0A972C486-F1
#
_cell.length_a   1.000
_cell.length_b   1.000
_cell.length_c   1.000
_cell.angle_alpha   90.00
_cell.angle_beta   90.00
_cell.angle_gamma   90.00
#
_symmetry.space_group_name_H-M   'P 1'
#
loop_
_entity.id
_entity.type
_entity.pdbx_description
1 polymer ?
#
loop_
_entity_poly.entity_id
_entity_poly.type
_entity_poly.pdbx_seq_one_letter_code
_entity_poly.pdbx_strand_id
1 'polypeptide(L)'
;MTKPLTTVLSVLALTVTAAAFAQTSNPEQAAAAYQGEASAIDPSLARVVHTPGAPDLSEADFDKAKEIYFQRCAGCHGVLRKGATGKALTPD
;
A
#
# COMPACT_ATOMS: atom_id res chain seq x y z
N MET A 1 -36.74 21.44 -50.73
CA MET A 1 -36.80 21.44 -49.25
C MET A 1 -36.18 20.15 -48.74
N THR A 2 -34.84 20.12 -48.67
CA THR A 2 -34.03 18.93 -48.38
C THR A 2 -33.25 19.20 -47.09
N LYS A 3 -33.50 18.37 -46.08
CA LYS A 3 -32.86 18.37 -44.75
C LYS A 3 -31.40 17.91 -44.84
N PRO A 4 -30.40 18.66 -44.33
CA PRO A 4 -29.04 18.14 -44.13
C PRO A 4 -28.59 18.15 -42.66
N LEU A 5 -29.49 18.36 -41.70
CA LEU A 5 -29.10 18.60 -40.29
C LEU A 5 -28.97 17.32 -39.44
N THR A 6 -29.45 16.17 -39.93
CA THR A 6 -29.47 14.91 -39.15
C THR A 6 -28.18 14.08 -39.24
N THR A 7 -27.22 14.45 -40.10
CA THR A 7 -26.06 13.59 -40.39
C THR A 7 -24.81 13.91 -39.55
N VAL A 8 -24.78 15.05 -38.84
CA VAL A 8 -23.58 15.49 -38.09
C VAL A 8 -23.52 14.90 -36.68
N LEU A 9 -24.65 14.44 -36.12
CA LEU A 9 -24.71 13.96 -34.73
C LEU A 9 -24.14 12.54 -34.54
N SER A 10 -24.05 11.74 -35.61
CA SER A 10 -23.61 10.34 -35.52
C SER A 10 -22.10 10.15 -35.44
N VAL A 11 -21.29 11.16 -35.81
CA VAL A 11 -19.82 11.04 -35.85
C VAL A 11 -19.18 11.30 -34.48
N LEU A 12 -19.84 12.07 -33.61
CA LEU A 12 -19.29 12.42 -32.29
C LEU A 12 -19.41 11.27 -31.27
N ALA A 13 -20.31 10.32 -31.50
CA ALA A 13 -20.49 9.16 -30.60
C ALA A 13 -19.36 8.12 -30.74
N LEU A 14 -18.67 8.08 -31.88
CA LEU A 14 -17.66 7.03 -32.16
C LEU A 14 -16.27 7.36 -31.59
N THR A 15 -16.01 8.61 -31.21
CA THR A 15 -14.71 9.02 -30.63
C THR A 15 -14.64 8.82 -29.12
N VAL A 16 -15.77 8.69 -28.42
CA VAL A 16 -15.80 8.56 -26.95
C VAL A 16 -15.44 7.14 -26.49
N THR A 17 -15.75 6.10 -27.27
CA THR A 17 -15.45 4.71 -26.90
C THR A 17 -13.97 4.34 -27.08
N ALA A 18 -13.21 5.01 -27.95
CA ALA A 18 -11.79 4.70 -28.17
C ALA A 18 -10.88 5.07 -26.99
N ALA A 19 -11.23 6.08 -26.19
CA ALA A 19 -10.45 6.50 -25.03
C ALA A 19 -10.52 5.50 -23.85
N ALA A 20 -11.62 4.73 -23.75
CA ALA A 20 -11.82 3.77 -22.66
C ALA A 20 -10.96 2.50 -22.77
N PHE A 21 -10.51 2.13 -23.97
CA PHE A 21 -9.74 0.90 -24.20
C PHE A 21 -8.21 1.09 -24.12
N ALA A 22 -7.71 2.34 -24.05
CA ALA A 22 -6.27 2.63 -24.04
C ALA A 22 -5.62 2.63 -22.63
N GLN A 23 -6.41 2.51 -21.56
CA GLN A 23 -5.94 2.70 -20.18
C GLN A 23 -5.41 1.43 -19.50
N THR A 24 -5.34 0.28 -20.18
CA THR A 24 -5.06 -1.02 -19.56
C THR A 24 -3.58 -1.35 -19.37
N SER A 25 -2.67 -0.48 -19.79
CA SER A 25 -1.22 -0.74 -19.75
C SER A 25 -0.39 0.46 -19.31
N ASN A 26 -0.82 1.17 -18.26
CA ASN A 26 0.00 2.23 -17.69
C ASN A 26 0.97 1.63 -16.64
N PRO A 27 2.29 1.52 -16.95
CA PRO A 27 3.25 0.87 -16.06
C PRO A 27 3.39 1.57 -14.70
N GLU A 28 3.08 2.86 -14.64
CA GLU A 28 3.08 3.65 -13.42
C GLU A 28 1.95 3.24 -12.44
N GLN A 29 0.78 2.88 -12.96
CA GLN A 29 -0.33 2.35 -12.14
C GLN A 29 -0.05 0.91 -11.69
N ALA A 30 0.62 0.11 -12.51
CA ALA A 30 1.08 -1.21 -12.11
C ALA A 30 2.14 -1.14 -11.00
N ALA A 31 3.03 -0.14 -11.04
CA ALA A 31 4.02 0.11 -9.99
C ALA A 31 3.39 0.59 -8.68
N ALA A 32 2.41 1.50 -8.76
CA ALA A 32 1.67 1.99 -7.60
C ALA A 32 0.91 0.87 -6.87
N ALA A 33 0.38 -0.11 -7.59
CA ALA A 33 -0.29 -1.28 -7.00
C ALA A 33 0.67 -2.24 -6.26
N TYR A 34 1.98 -2.14 -6.50
CA TYR A 34 3.00 -3.01 -5.92
C TYR A 34 3.83 -2.34 -4.82
N GLN A 35 3.70 -1.02 -4.66
CA GLN A 35 4.34 -0.30 -3.56
C GLN A 35 3.42 -0.36 -2.35
N GLY A 36 3.90 -1.00 -1.26
CA GLY A 36 3.19 -0.97 0.01
C GLY A 36 2.97 0.46 0.49
N GLU A 37 1.80 0.74 1.05
CA GLU A 37 1.46 2.07 1.54
C GLU A 37 2.48 2.53 2.58
N ALA A 38 3.02 3.73 2.41
CA ALA A 38 3.93 4.31 3.38
C ALA A 38 3.22 4.43 4.74
N SER A 39 3.88 3.96 5.80
CA SER A 39 3.32 4.04 7.14
C SER A 39 3.16 5.51 7.54
N ALA A 40 1.98 5.88 8.03
CA ALA A 40 1.67 7.25 8.48
C ALA A 40 2.36 7.66 9.80
N ILE A 41 3.21 6.79 10.35
CA ILE A 41 3.88 6.99 11.63
C ILE A 41 5.34 7.36 11.39
N ASP A 42 5.78 8.45 12.02
CA ASP A 42 7.21 8.82 12.08
C ASP A 42 8.00 7.74 12.82
N PRO A 43 8.95 7.05 12.17
CA PRO A 43 9.76 5.99 12.78
C PRO A 43 10.58 6.48 13.98
N SER A 44 10.93 7.77 14.04
CA SER A 44 11.70 8.36 15.13
C SER A 44 10.91 8.47 16.44
N LEU A 45 9.58 8.38 16.37
CA LEU A 45 8.70 8.41 17.54
C LEU A 45 8.45 7.03 18.15
N ALA A 46 8.99 5.96 17.56
CA ALA A 46 8.89 4.60 18.08
C ALA A 46 9.76 4.42 19.35
N ARG A 47 9.18 4.72 20.53
CA ARG A 47 9.81 4.51 21.83
C ARG A 47 9.75 3.04 22.26
N VAL A 48 10.74 2.61 23.06
CA VAL A 48 10.71 1.36 23.83
C VAL A 48 9.49 1.37 24.76
N VAL A 49 8.51 0.53 24.46
CA VAL A 49 7.33 0.33 25.32
C VAL A 49 7.61 -0.88 26.21
N HIS A 50 7.75 -0.66 27.51
CA HIS A 50 7.73 -1.75 28.49
C HIS A 50 6.29 -2.21 28.67
N THR A 51 5.95 -3.33 28.05
CA THR A 51 4.63 -3.94 28.17
C THR A 51 4.53 -4.71 29.49
N PRO A 52 3.46 -4.54 30.28
CA PRO A 52 3.24 -5.33 31.50
C PRO A 52 3.30 -6.84 31.21
N GLY A 53 4.12 -7.58 31.95
CA GLY A 53 4.31 -9.03 31.76
C GLY A 53 5.36 -9.43 30.71
N ALA A 54 5.93 -8.47 29.97
CA ALA A 54 7.08 -8.73 29.13
C ALA A 54 8.38 -8.79 29.96
N PRO A 55 9.36 -9.62 29.57
CA PRO A 55 10.69 -9.55 30.14
C PRO A 55 11.33 -8.18 29.90
N ASP A 56 12.06 -7.68 30.88
CA ASP A 56 12.83 -6.45 30.71
C ASP A 56 13.99 -6.67 29.75
N LEU A 57 14.13 -5.76 28.79
CA LEU A 57 15.25 -5.67 27.87
C LEU A 57 15.97 -4.35 28.08
N SER A 58 17.29 -4.35 27.91
CA SER A 58 18.03 -3.08 27.81
C SER A 58 17.62 -2.33 26.53
N GLU A 59 17.80 -1.01 26.50
CA GLU A 59 17.53 -0.22 25.29
C GLU A 59 18.33 -0.73 24.08
N ALA A 60 19.60 -1.08 24.30
CA ALA A 60 20.47 -1.62 23.25
C ALA A 60 19.97 -2.97 22.70
N ASP A 61 19.47 -3.86 23.58
CA ASP A 61 18.90 -5.14 23.15
C ASP A 61 17.59 -4.94 22.39
N PHE A 62 16.75 -4.00 22.85
CA PHE A 62 15.51 -3.67 22.16
C PHE A 62 15.76 -3.09 20.77
N ASP A 63 16.72 -2.16 20.63
CA ASP A 63 17.07 -1.58 19.33
C ASP A 63 17.62 -2.61 18.36
N LYS A 64 18.48 -3.52 18.84
CA LYS A 64 18.97 -4.65 18.05
C LYS A 64 17.84 -5.58 17.62
N ALA A 65 16.92 -5.93 18.52
CA ALA A 65 15.77 -6.77 18.21
C ALA A 65 14.83 -6.09 17.21
N LYS A 66 14.62 -4.78 17.33
CA LYS A 66 13.84 -3.95 16.41
C LYS A 66 14.44 -3.98 15.01
N GLU A 67 15.76 -3.79 14.87
CA GLU A 67 16.45 -3.88 13.59
C GLU A 67 16.22 -5.26 12.93
N ILE A 68 16.44 -6.33 13.69
CA ILE A 68 16.22 -7.70 13.20
C ILE A 68 14.76 -7.90 12.75
N TYR A 69 13.80 -7.43 13.55
CA TYR A 69 12.37 -7.57 13.25
C TYR A 69 12.03 -6.93 11.90
N PHE A 70 12.47 -5.69 11.66
CA PHE A 70 12.18 -5.00 10.41
C PHE A 70 12.93 -5.59 9.21
N GLN A 71 14.15 -6.08 9.43
CA GLN A 71 14.97 -6.65 8.37
C GLN A 71 14.52 -8.06 7.96
N ARG A 72 14.01 -8.86 8.90
CA ARG A 72 13.83 -10.31 8.71
C ARG A 72 12.41 -10.83 8.98
N CYS A 73 11.57 -10.10 9.71
CA CYS A 73 10.27 -10.60 10.18
C CYS A 73 9.08 -9.81 9.64
N ALA A 74 9.20 -8.49 9.54
CA ALA A 74 8.10 -7.58 9.19
C ALA A 74 7.51 -7.87 7.80
N GLY A 75 8.28 -8.45 6.88
CA GLY A 75 7.77 -8.85 5.56
C GLY A 75 6.62 -9.86 5.63
N CYS A 76 6.69 -10.82 6.55
CA CYS A 76 5.63 -11.82 6.71
C CYS A 76 4.62 -11.45 7.82
N HIS A 77 5.08 -10.81 8.89
CA HIS A 77 4.26 -10.56 10.08
C HIS A 77 3.67 -9.15 10.16
N GLY A 78 4.01 -8.28 9.20
CA GLY A 78 3.55 -6.90 9.10
C GLY A 78 4.27 -5.94 10.05
N VAL A 79 4.47 -4.69 9.64
CA VAL A 79 5.20 -3.67 10.44
C VAL A 79 4.59 -3.40 11.83
N LEU A 80 3.29 -3.62 11.98
CA LEU A 80 2.56 -3.48 13.25
C LEU A 80 2.33 -4.81 13.98
N ARG A 81 2.97 -5.90 13.55
CA ARG A 81 2.78 -7.26 14.10
C ARG A 81 1.36 -7.83 14.01
N LYS A 82 0.43 -7.19 13.30
CA LYS A 82 -0.97 -7.65 13.11
C LYS A 82 -1.13 -8.85 12.16
N GLY A 83 -0.04 -9.32 11.57
CA GLY A 83 -0.03 -10.41 10.60
C GLY A 83 -0.23 -9.94 9.15
N ALA A 84 0.31 -10.73 8.23
CA ALA A 84 0.10 -10.60 6.78
C ALA A 84 0.03 -12.02 6.20
N THR A 85 1.10 -12.51 5.56
CA THR A 85 1.21 -13.93 5.20
C THR A 85 1.48 -14.80 6.44
N GLY A 86 2.26 -14.27 7.39
CA GLY A 86 2.51 -14.87 8.70
C GLY A 86 1.44 -14.50 9.72
N LYS A 87 1.27 -15.35 10.76
CA LYS A 87 0.34 -15.10 11.88
C LYS A 87 0.66 -13.80 12.63
N ALA A 88 -0.31 -13.25 13.36
CA ALA A 88 -0.08 -12.10 14.24
C ALA A 88 0.93 -12.45 15.36
N LEU A 89 1.73 -11.45 15.73
CA LEU A 89 2.71 -11.49 16.83
C LEU A 89 2.44 -10.37 17.84
N THR A 90 1.17 -10.04 18.03
CA THR A 90 0.77 -9.01 18.99
C THR A 90 0.89 -9.53 20.44
N PRO A 91 1.12 -8.67 21.45
CA PRO A 91 1.31 -9.12 22.83
C PRO A 91 0.02 -9.49 23.59
N ASP A 92 -1.14 -9.10 23.07
CA ASP A 92 -2.49 -9.38 23.59
C ASP A 92 -2.92 -10.85 23.49
#